data_AF-A0A2L0ERL5-F1
#
_entry.id   AF-A0A2L0ERL5-F1
#
_cell.length_a   1.000
_cell.length_b   1.000
_cell.length_c   1.000
_cell.angle_alpha   90.00
_cell.angle_beta   90.00
_cell.angle_gamma   90.00
#
_symmetry.space_group_name_H-M   'P 1'
#
loop_
_entity.id
_entity.type
_entity.pdbx_description
1 polymer ?
#
loop_
_entity_poly.entity_id
_entity_poly.type
_entity_poly.pdbx_seq_one_letter_code
_entity_poly.pdbx_strand_id
1 'polypeptide(L)'
;MSDASSTAPQTSAPEVRARYQRSARNYLIDQRFQLKYTGFLVGISLALSAALGILLWNASSKIIEQSRNAVEQGQQTVRQGQETVKRGQEVVVQSRRVSEVVAMNIAKEYKDDPELSKTFGEAAQRDEAKLKDEQERLERDAAVLQQRAEALGRQASEVAQNQQMLLRLIVALLSLLVIGVGVAGIVFTHKIAGPIFKMKRLLRQVGDGKLVVRERLRKGDELQHFFESFEKMVDDLRARQQAKIATIDAVISRLETDARAQAEAEGERARGPRAAEAAPQRDAGAARRVGREPDRGSASSRRGPAA
;
A
#
# COMPACT_ATOMS: atom_id res chain seq x y z
N MET A 1 17.56 75.40 16.28
CA MET A 1 18.74 74.51 16.23
C MET A 1 18.54 73.47 17.32
N SER A 2 17.90 72.35 16.96
CA SER A 2 18.56 71.05 16.68
C SER A 2 18.54 70.20 17.95
N ASP A 3 17.52 69.36 18.13
CA ASP A 3 17.45 67.95 17.70
C ASP A 3 18.02 67.00 18.76
N ALA A 4 17.15 66.16 19.35
CA ALA A 4 17.35 64.72 19.58
C ALA A 4 16.29 64.16 20.54
N SER A 5 15.06 63.97 20.05
CA SER A 5 14.10 63.05 20.69
C SER A 5 14.44 61.63 20.26
N SER A 6 15.12 60.88 21.14
CA SER A 6 15.51 59.50 20.93
C SER A 6 14.28 58.58 20.89
N THR A 7 13.90 58.14 19.69
CA THR A 7 12.83 57.14 19.49
C THR A 7 13.48 55.76 19.37
N ALA A 8 13.34 54.92 20.39
CA ALA A 8 13.73 53.52 20.34
C ALA A 8 12.74 52.73 19.47
N PRO A 9 13.19 51.85 18.56
CA PRO A 9 12.29 50.98 17.80
C PRO A 9 11.83 49.82 18.69
N GLN A 10 10.51 49.72 18.89
CA GLN A 10 9.88 48.53 19.45
C GLN A 10 10.10 47.36 18.49
N THR A 11 10.98 46.43 18.87
CA THR A 11 11.21 45.19 18.14
C THR A 11 10.08 44.24 18.50
N SER A 12 9.10 44.10 17.62
CA SER A 12 8.06 43.08 17.69
C SER A 12 8.70 41.69 17.67
N ALA A 13 8.64 40.98 18.80
CA ALA A 13 9.06 39.59 18.92
C ALA A 13 8.23 38.68 18.00
N PRO A 14 8.81 37.65 17.37
CA PRO A 14 8.07 36.73 16.51
C PRO A 14 7.21 35.80 17.37
N GLU A 15 5.90 35.83 17.17
CA GLU A 15 4.98 34.82 17.71
C GLU A 15 5.38 33.43 17.17
N VAL A 16 5.95 32.60 18.04
CA VAL A 16 6.21 31.19 17.76
C VAL A 16 4.86 30.47 17.68
N ARG A 17 4.31 30.37 16.46
CA ARG A 17 3.10 29.57 16.19
C ARG A 17 3.39 28.11 16.56
N ALA A 18 2.82 27.66 17.67
CA ALA A 18 2.88 26.28 18.11
C ALA A 18 2.44 25.36 16.96
N ARG A 19 3.37 24.53 16.47
CA ARG A 19 3.08 23.49 15.46
C ARG A 19 2.11 22.50 16.09
N TYR A 20 0.84 22.61 15.72
CA TYR A 20 -0.21 21.68 16.12
C TYR A 20 0.13 20.28 15.58
N GLN A 21 0.72 19.42 16.41
CA GLN A 21 0.98 18.03 16.07
C GLN A 21 -0.35 17.31 15.97
N ARG A 22 -0.83 17.08 14.74
CA ARG A 22 -2.05 16.30 14.48
C ARG A 22 -1.78 14.87 14.95
N SER A 23 -2.44 14.45 16.01
CA SER A 23 -2.23 13.13 16.59
C SER A 23 -2.60 12.04 15.58
N ALA A 24 -1.74 11.02 15.48
CA ALA A 24 -1.95 9.84 14.61
C ALA A 24 -3.27 9.10 14.93
N ARG A 25 -3.87 9.35 16.10
CA ARG A 25 -5.19 8.87 16.50
C ARG A 25 -6.32 9.31 15.56
N ASN A 26 -6.15 10.39 14.80
CA ASN A 26 -7.16 10.89 13.86
C ASN A 26 -7.16 10.19 12.49
N TYR A 27 -6.34 9.15 12.28
CA TYR A 27 -6.32 8.40 11.02
C TYR A 27 -7.48 7.38 10.90
N LEU A 28 -8.03 6.93 12.04
CA LEU A 28 -9.08 5.90 12.13
C LEU A 28 -10.49 6.52 12.23
N ILE A 29 -10.80 7.57 11.45
CA ILE A 29 -12.14 8.20 11.48
C ILE A 29 -13.24 7.23 11.02
N ASP A 30 -12.93 6.25 10.16
CA ASP A 30 -13.89 5.25 9.69
C ASP A 30 -13.31 3.83 9.72
N GLN A 31 -13.16 3.30 10.93
CA GLN A 31 -12.48 2.03 11.23
C GLN A 31 -13.10 0.81 10.51
N ARG A 32 -14.42 0.81 10.29
CA ARG A 32 -15.10 -0.35 9.66
C ARG A 32 -14.78 -0.48 8.18
N PHE A 33 -14.74 0.63 7.44
CA PHE A 33 -14.40 0.63 6.02
C PHE A 33 -12.91 0.32 5.82
N GLN A 34 -12.04 0.98 6.58
CA GLN A 34 -10.59 0.77 6.51
C GLN A 34 -10.19 -0.67 6.81
N LEU A 35 -10.71 -1.26 7.90
CA LEU A 35 -10.35 -2.62 8.28
C LEU A 35 -10.89 -3.67 7.30
N LYS A 36 -12.05 -3.45 6.67
CA LYS A 36 -12.61 -4.42 5.72
C LYS A 36 -11.72 -4.60 4.50
N TYR A 37 -11.33 -3.51 3.85
CA TYR A 37 -10.50 -3.57 2.64
C TYR A 37 -9.04 -3.85 2.96
N THR A 38 -8.49 -3.22 4.01
CA THR A 38 -7.12 -3.53 4.46
C THR A 38 -7.02 -5.00 4.87
N GLY A 39 -8.01 -5.53 5.59
CA GLY A 39 -8.07 -6.94 5.98
C GLY A 39 -8.12 -7.89 4.78
N PHE A 40 -8.89 -7.56 3.75
CA PHE A 40 -8.92 -8.32 2.49
C PHE A 40 -7.55 -8.30 1.80
N LEU A 41 -6.90 -7.13 1.72
CA LEU A 41 -5.60 -6.93 1.08
C LEU A 41 -4.48 -7.69 1.82
N VAL A 42 -4.48 -7.63 3.16
CA VAL A 42 -3.59 -8.41 4.02
C VAL A 42 -3.88 -9.91 3.90
N GLY A 43 -5.15 -10.31 3.85
CA GLY A 43 -5.56 -11.70 3.69
C GLY A 43 -5.06 -12.32 2.39
N ILE A 44 -5.19 -11.62 1.25
CA ILE A 44 -4.62 -12.06 -0.03
C ILE A 44 -3.10 -12.13 0.07
N SER A 45 -2.45 -11.12 0.66
CA SER A 45 -1.00 -11.09 0.80
C SER A 45 -0.49 -12.25 1.66
N LEU A 46 -1.20 -12.60 2.73
CA LEU A 46 -0.91 -13.77 3.57
C LEU A 46 -1.11 -15.07 2.80
N ALA A 47 -2.18 -15.20 2.02
CA ALA A 47 -2.43 -16.40 1.22
C ALA A 47 -1.32 -16.61 0.17
N LEU A 48 -0.93 -15.55 -0.54
CA LEU A 48 0.18 -15.58 -1.50
C LEU A 48 1.51 -15.90 -0.81
N SER A 49 1.78 -15.28 0.34
CA SER A 49 2.99 -15.53 1.12
C SER A 49 3.05 -16.96 1.65
N ALA A 50 1.93 -17.52 2.10
CA ALA A 50 1.83 -18.90 2.55
C ALA A 50 2.05 -19.88 1.39
N ALA A 51 1.42 -19.65 0.24
CA ALA A 51 1.60 -20.48 -0.96
C ALA A 51 3.07 -20.51 -1.40
N LEU A 52 3.72 -19.33 -1.46
CA LEU A 52 5.14 -19.23 -1.81
C LEU A 52 6.03 -19.88 -0.75
N GLY A 53 5.71 -19.68 0.54
CA GLY A 53 6.42 -20.30 1.65
C GLY A 53 6.37 -21.82 1.62
N ILE A 54 5.21 -22.41 1.30
CA ILE A 54 5.03 -23.86 1.14
C ILE A 54 5.85 -24.37 -0.04
N LEU A 55 5.81 -23.68 -1.19
CA LEU A 55 6.58 -24.08 -2.36
C LEU A 55 8.09 -24.09 -2.07
N LEU A 56 8.59 -23.05 -1.40
CA LEU A 56 9.99 -22.97 -0.99
C LEU A 56 10.34 -24.03 0.07
N TRP A 57 9.45 -24.30 1.01
CA TRP A 57 9.65 -25.36 1.99
C TRP A 57 9.79 -26.73 1.33
N ASN A 58 8.92 -27.02 0.36
CA ASN A 58 8.95 -28.28 -0.39
C ASN A 58 10.18 -28.43 -1.28
N ALA A 59 10.63 -27.34 -1.91
CA ALA A 59 11.89 -27.33 -2.65
C ALA A 59 13.09 -27.50 -1.71
N SER A 60 13.02 -26.86 -0.54
CA SER A 60 14.07 -26.87 0.47
C SER A 60 14.26 -28.25 1.08
N SER A 61 13.18 -28.92 1.46
CA SER A 61 13.23 -30.24 2.09
C SER A 61 13.89 -31.28 1.17
N LYS A 62 13.61 -31.23 -0.14
CA LYS A 62 14.22 -32.12 -1.13
C LYS A 62 15.75 -31.98 -1.20
N ILE A 63 16.28 -30.76 -1.17
CA ILE A 63 17.73 -30.50 -1.25
C ILE A 63 18.44 -31.04 0.00
N ILE A 64 17.84 -30.86 1.18
CA ILE A 64 18.39 -31.34 2.45
C ILE A 64 18.39 -32.87 2.48
N GLU A 65 17.31 -33.49 2.01
CA GLU A 65 17.18 -34.95 1.93
C GLU A 65 18.24 -35.54 1.00
N GLN A 66 18.43 -34.96 -0.18
CA GLN A 66 19.49 -35.37 -1.12
C GLN A 66 20.88 -35.27 -0.49
N SER A 67 21.16 -34.18 0.22
CA SER A 67 22.46 -33.96 0.88
C SER A 67 22.70 -34.99 1.99
N ARG A 68 21.67 -35.34 2.78
CA ARG A 68 21.78 -36.37 3.83
C ARG A 68 22.04 -37.75 3.24
N ASN A 69 21.29 -38.13 2.21
CA ASN A 69 21.45 -39.42 1.55
C ASN A 69 22.84 -39.56 0.92
N ALA A 70 23.39 -38.49 0.34
CA ALA A 70 24.74 -38.49 -0.21
C ALA A 70 25.82 -38.69 0.88
N VAL A 71 25.65 -38.07 2.05
CA VAL A 71 26.57 -38.27 3.19
C VAL A 71 26.48 -39.70 3.72
N GLU A 72 25.26 -40.24 3.86
CA GLU A 72 25.06 -41.61 4.31
C GLU A 72 25.68 -42.63 3.34
N GLN A 73 25.46 -42.46 2.04
CA GLN A 73 26.08 -43.30 1.01
C GLN A 73 27.61 -43.19 1.06
N GLY A 74 28.16 -41.98 1.17
CA GLY A 74 29.60 -41.77 1.30
C GLY A 74 30.19 -42.47 2.53
N GLN A 75 29.51 -42.41 3.68
CA GLN A 75 29.93 -43.11 4.89
C GLN A 75 29.87 -44.64 4.75
N GLN A 76 28.85 -45.16 4.05
CA GLN A 76 28.75 -46.60 3.76
C GLN A 76 29.90 -47.06 2.85
N THR A 77 30.22 -46.30 1.80
CA THR A 77 31.35 -46.59 0.91
C THR A 77 32.68 -46.59 1.67
N VAL A 78 32.87 -45.66 2.60
CA VAL A 78 34.05 -45.63 3.48
C VAL A 78 34.14 -46.88 4.34
N ARG A 79 33.04 -47.29 4.99
CA ARG A 79 33.00 -48.51 5.81
C ARG A 79 33.34 -49.75 4.99
N GLN A 80 32.77 -49.87 3.80
CA GLN A 80 33.08 -50.97 2.87
C GLN A 80 34.55 -50.95 2.45
N GLY A 81 35.10 -49.77 2.13
CA GLY A 81 36.53 -49.62 1.82
C GLY A 81 37.43 -50.05 2.97
N GLN A 82 37.10 -49.66 4.21
CA GLN A 82 37.85 -50.08 5.40
C GLN A 82 37.77 -51.59 5.65
N GLU A 83 36.62 -52.23 5.40
CA GLU A 83 36.51 -53.68 5.46
C GLU A 83 37.36 -54.37 4.40
N THR A 84 37.36 -53.85 3.16
CA THR A 84 38.20 -54.38 2.07
C THR A 84 39.69 -54.29 2.44
N VAL A 85 40.13 -53.17 3.03
CA VAL A 85 41.50 -53.02 3.53
C VAL A 85 41.81 -54.06 4.61
N LYS A 86 40.92 -54.27 5.58
CA LYS A 86 41.11 -55.28 6.65
C LYS A 86 41.20 -56.70 6.10
N ARG A 87 40.29 -57.07 5.19
CA ARG A 87 40.34 -58.39 4.51
C ARG A 87 41.63 -58.54 3.71
N GLY A 88 42.09 -57.48 3.03
CA GLY A 88 43.39 -57.46 2.36
C GLY A 88 44.55 -57.76 3.32
N GLN A 89 44.58 -57.12 4.48
CA GLN A 89 45.60 -57.38 5.51
C GLN A 89 45.57 -58.83 6.00
N GLU A 90 44.37 -59.39 6.22
CA GLU A 90 44.22 -60.79 6.60
C GLU A 90 44.76 -61.74 5.51
N VAL A 91 44.49 -61.45 4.24
CA VAL A 91 45.01 -62.23 3.09
C VAL A 91 46.53 -62.16 3.03
N VAL A 92 47.14 -61.00 3.26
CA VAL A 92 48.62 -60.86 3.32
C VAL A 92 49.20 -61.75 4.43
N VAL A 93 48.60 -61.73 5.63
CA VAL A 93 49.05 -62.54 6.76
C VAL A 93 48.85 -64.04 6.51
N GLN A 94 47.69 -64.42 5.96
CA GLN A 94 47.40 -65.82 5.61
C GLN A 94 48.35 -66.33 4.52
N SER A 95 48.61 -65.53 3.49
CA SER A 95 49.55 -65.86 2.42
C SER A 95 50.96 -66.13 2.97
N ARG A 96 51.46 -65.27 3.88
CA ARG A 96 52.75 -65.49 4.58
C ARG A 96 52.78 -66.82 5.33
N ARG A 97 51.75 -67.12 6.12
CA ARG A 97 51.67 -68.39 6.89
C ARG A 97 51.62 -69.62 5.98
N VAL A 98 50.84 -69.55 4.90
CA VAL A 98 50.77 -70.65 3.92
C VAL A 98 52.12 -70.84 3.23
N SER A 99 52.78 -69.76 2.84
CA SER A 99 54.12 -69.80 2.23
C SER A 99 55.16 -70.42 3.17
N GLU A 100 55.13 -70.08 4.46
CA GLU A 100 56.02 -70.65 5.49
C GLU A 100 55.81 -72.15 5.67
N VAL A 101 54.56 -72.62 5.73
CA VAL A 101 54.25 -74.06 5.83
C VAL A 101 54.74 -74.81 4.57
N VAL A 102 54.54 -74.24 3.39
CA VAL A 102 55.03 -74.84 2.14
C VAL A 102 56.56 -74.88 2.11
N ALA A 103 57.23 -73.79 2.51
CA ALA A 103 58.69 -73.74 2.62
C ALA A 103 59.24 -74.79 3.60
N MET A 104 58.59 -74.95 4.77
CA MET A 104 58.95 -75.97 5.76
C MET A 104 58.79 -77.39 5.21
N ASN A 105 57.71 -77.67 4.48
CA ASN A 105 57.48 -78.97 3.85
C ASN A 105 58.51 -79.26 2.75
N ILE A 106 58.85 -78.28 1.92
CA ILE A 106 59.91 -78.40 0.91
C ILE A 106 61.24 -78.74 1.59
N ALA A 107 61.62 -78.01 2.63
CA ALA A 107 62.87 -78.26 3.38
C ALA A 107 62.90 -79.63 4.07
N LYS A 108 61.74 -80.21 4.42
CA LYS A 108 61.64 -81.51 5.09
C LYS A 108 61.70 -82.68 4.11
N GLU A 109 60.94 -82.63 3.01
CA GLU A 109 60.76 -83.77 2.11
C GLU A 109 61.66 -83.73 0.86
N TYR A 110 62.15 -82.55 0.47
CA TYR A 110 62.95 -82.36 -0.74
C TYR A 110 64.36 -81.85 -0.42
N LYS A 111 65.03 -82.50 0.54
CA LYS A 111 66.37 -82.11 1.03
C LYS A 111 67.46 -82.17 -0.04
N ASP A 112 67.28 -83.05 -1.02
CA ASP A 112 68.29 -83.33 -2.07
C ASP A 112 68.08 -82.46 -3.33
N ASP A 113 67.05 -81.60 -3.36
CA ASP A 113 66.75 -80.70 -4.48
C ASP A 113 66.80 -79.21 -4.04
N PRO A 114 68.00 -78.58 -4.07
CA PRO A 114 68.17 -77.18 -3.70
C PRO A 114 67.56 -76.20 -4.72
N GLU A 115 67.28 -76.66 -5.95
CA GLU A 115 66.74 -75.80 -7.02
C GLU A 115 65.26 -75.49 -6.78
N LEU A 116 64.49 -76.46 -6.29
CA LEU A 116 63.09 -76.28 -5.93
C LEU A 116 62.88 -75.26 -4.78
N SER A 117 63.73 -75.34 -3.75
CA SER A 117 63.67 -74.39 -2.62
C SER A 117 63.95 -72.95 -3.07
N LYS A 118 64.93 -72.77 -3.97
CA LYS A 118 65.30 -71.47 -4.52
C LYS A 118 64.18 -70.88 -5.39
N THR A 119 63.65 -71.66 -6.34
CA THR A 119 62.58 -71.20 -7.24
C THR A 119 61.29 -70.86 -6.50
N PHE A 120 60.92 -71.67 -5.49
CA PHE A 120 59.79 -71.35 -4.60
C PHE A 120 60.04 -70.06 -3.82
N GLY A 121 61.23 -69.88 -3.23
CA GLY A 121 61.59 -68.68 -2.48
C GLY A 121 61.51 -67.41 -3.34
N GLU A 122 62.00 -67.46 -4.58
CA GLU A 122 61.89 -66.35 -5.53
C GLU A 122 60.43 -66.04 -5.91
N ALA A 123 59.61 -67.07 -6.15
CA ALA A 123 58.19 -66.89 -6.44
C ALA A 123 57.41 -66.33 -5.25
N ALA A 124 57.63 -66.87 -4.05
CA ALA A 124 57.02 -66.42 -2.81
C ALA A 124 57.34 -64.95 -2.51
N GLN A 125 58.60 -64.53 -2.71
CA GLN A 125 59.00 -63.13 -2.55
C GLN A 125 58.30 -62.21 -3.57
N ARG A 126 58.16 -62.65 -4.83
CA ARG A 126 57.43 -61.87 -5.85
C ARG A 126 55.95 -61.73 -5.51
N ASP A 127 55.31 -62.79 -5.05
CA ASP A 127 53.89 -62.76 -4.69
C ASP A 127 53.64 -61.94 -3.42
N GLU A 128 54.53 -62.03 -2.43
CA GLU A 128 54.49 -61.17 -1.24
C GLU A 128 54.66 -59.69 -1.61
N ALA A 129 55.59 -59.36 -2.52
CA ALA A 129 55.79 -58.00 -3.00
C ALA A 129 54.54 -57.45 -3.73
N LYS A 130 53.87 -58.26 -4.55
CA LYS A 130 52.62 -57.88 -5.23
C LYS A 130 51.48 -57.64 -4.25
N LEU A 131 51.28 -58.56 -3.30
CA LEU A 131 50.23 -58.43 -2.27
C LEU A 131 50.45 -57.19 -1.41
N LYS A 132 51.71 -56.86 -1.12
CA LYS A 132 52.07 -55.63 -0.41
C LYS A 132 51.74 -54.38 -1.23
N ASP A 133 52.08 -54.34 -2.52
CA ASP A 133 51.71 -53.19 -3.39
C ASP A 133 50.19 -53.05 -3.52
N GLU A 134 49.45 -54.15 -3.68
CA GLU A 134 47.99 -54.13 -3.69
C GLU A 134 47.41 -53.59 -2.38
N GLN A 135 47.94 -54.03 -1.24
CA GLN A 135 47.53 -53.55 0.07
C GLN A 135 47.79 -52.05 0.23
N GLU A 136 48.97 -51.57 -0.18
CA GLU A 136 49.31 -50.14 -0.15
C GLU A 136 48.42 -49.31 -1.08
N ARG A 137 47.93 -49.86 -2.19
CA ARG A 137 46.93 -49.20 -3.05
C ARG A 137 45.56 -49.12 -2.38
N LEU A 138 45.08 -50.22 -1.79
CA LEU A 138 43.81 -50.25 -1.07
C LEU A 138 43.79 -49.27 0.11
N GLU A 139 44.90 -49.16 0.84
CA GLU A 139 45.05 -48.19 1.94
C GLU A 139 45.00 -46.74 1.45
N ARG A 140 45.65 -46.44 0.32
CA ARG A 140 45.55 -45.13 -0.34
C ARG A 140 44.13 -44.82 -0.79
N ASP A 141 43.46 -45.78 -1.41
CA ASP A 141 42.08 -45.63 -1.87
C ASP A 141 41.11 -45.41 -0.71
N ALA A 142 41.25 -46.16 0.38
CA ALA A 142 40.46 -45.98 1.59
C ALA A 142 40.68 -44.59 2.22
N ALA A 143 41.93 -44.09 2.23
CA ALA A 143 42.23 -42.73 2.70
C ALA A 143 41.57 -41.66 1.83
N VAL A 144 41.54 -41.82 0.51
CA VAL A 144 40.85 -40.90 -0.41
C VAL A 144 39.33 -40.94 -0.20
N LEU A 145 38.74 -42.13 -0.04
CA LEU A 145 37.31 -42.28 0.26
C LEU A 145 36.94 -41.60 1.57
N GLN A 146 37.77 -41.74 2.60
CA GLN A 146 37.60 -41.09 3.90
C GLN A 146 37.58 -39.56 3.74
N GLN A 147 38.56 -38.99 3.04
CA GLN A 147 38.62 -37.54 2.78
C GLN A 147 37.40 -37.03 2.01
N ARG A 148 36.92 -37.79 1.02
CA ARG A 148 35.71 -37.45 0.25
C ARG A 148 34.46 -37.45 1.13
N ALA A 149 34.29 -38.45 2.00
CA ALA A 149 33.15 -38.51 2.92
C ALA A 149 33.15 -37.35 3.92
N GLU A 150 34.31 -36.95 4.42
CA GLU A 150 34.45 -35.78 5.29
C GLU A 150 34.14 -34.46 4.56
N ALA A 151 34.57 -34.33 3.30
CA ALA A 151 34.23 -33.18 2.46
C ALA A 151 32.72 -33.10 2.20
N LEU A 152 32.07 -34.22 1.87
CA LEU A 152 30.61 -34.31 1.69
C LEU A 152 29.87 -33.93 2.99
N GLY A 153 30.36 -34.40 4.15
CA GLY A 153 29.80 -34.04 5.45
C GLY A 153 29.86 -32.54 5.73
N ARG A 154 31.01 -31.90 5.46
CA ARG A 154 31.16 -30.44 5.56
C ARG A 154 30.23 -29.71 4.61
N GLN A 155 30.21 -30.09 3.33
CA GLN A 155 29.35 -29.47 2.33
C GLN A 155 27.86 -29.58 2.69
N ALA A 156 27.41 -30.76 3.15
CA ALA A 156 26.02 -30.94 3.60
C ALA A 156 25.67 -30.04 4.79
N SER A 157 26.61 -29.86 5.73
CA SER A 157 26.41 -28.97 6.87
C SER A 157 26.34 -27.49 6.47
N GLU A 158 27.19 -27.05 5.53
CA GLU A 158 27.18 -25.68 4.98
C GLU A 158 25.88 -25.41 4.20
N VAL A 159 25.44 -26.36 3.37
CA VAL A 159 24.16 -26.28 2.67
C VAL A 159 23.01 -26.14 3.68
N ALA A 160 22.98 -26.96 4.72
CA ALA A 160 21.93 -26.88 5.75
C ALA A 160 21.92 -25.53 6.47
N GLN A 161 23.08 -24.97 6.81
CA GLN A 161 23.20 -23.65 7.46
C GLN A 161 22.76 -22.51 6.54
N ASN A 162 23.30 -22.47 5.31
CA ASN A 162 22.95 -21.46 4.31
C ASN A 162 21.45 -21.48 4.01
N GLN A 163 20.86 -22.66 3.97
CA GLN A 163 19.45 -22.85 3.70
C GLN A 163 18.56 -22.40 4.86
N GLN A 164 18.95 -22.65 6.11
CA GLN A 164 18.25 -22.08 7.28
C GLN A 164 18.33 -20.56 7.31
N MET A 165 19.49 -19.99 6.99
CA MET A 165 19.67 -18.54 6.89
C MET A 165 18.77 -17.95 5.79
N LEU A 166 18.77 -18.55 4.60
CA LEU A 166 17.94 -18.15 3.48
C LEU A 166 16.45 -18.23 3.83
N LEU A 167 15.98 -19.32 4.44
CA LEU A 167 14.58 -19.44 4.88
C LEU A 167 14.21 -18.38 5.92
N ARG A 168 15.07 -18.11 6.90
CA ARG A 168 14.85 -17.03 7.88
C ARG A 168 14.76 -15.66 7.20
N LEU A 169 15.63 -15.37 6.24
CA LEU A 169 15.61 -14.12 5.49
C LEU A 169 14.35 -13.98 4.64
N ILE A 170 13.93 -15.05 3.94
CA ILE A 170 12.69 -15.04 3.16
C ILE A 170 11.49 -14.84 4.06
N VAL A 171 11.38 -15.57 5.17
CA VAL A 171 10.27 -15.41 6.13
C VAL A 171 10.26 -13.99 6.70
N ALA A 172 11.41 -13.43 7.06
CA ALA A 172 11.52 -12.05 7.53
C ALA A 172 11.08 -11.05 6.44
N LEU A 173 11.52 -11.23 5.19
CA LEU A 173 11.15 -10.36 4.07
C LEU A 173 9.66 -10.46 3.72
N LEU A 174 9.08 -11.67 3.68
CA LEU A 174 7.65 -11.87 3.45
C LEU A 174 6.82 -11.26 4.56
N SER A 175 7.24 -11.44 5.82
CA SER A 175 6.56 -10.83 6.97
C SER A 175 6.61 -9.30 6.88
N LEU A 176 7.76 -8.73 6.53
CA LEU A 176 7.92 -7.30 6.31
C LEU A 176 7.03 -6.80 5.16
N LEU A 177 6.93 -7.57 4.07
CA LEU A 177 6.06 -7.25 2.94
C LEU A 177 4.60 -7.24 3.34
N VAL A 178 4.11 -8.25 4.08
CA VAL A 178 2.73 -8.28 4.58
C VAL A 178 2.44 -7.08 5.49
N ILE A 179 3.37 -6.75 6.39
CA ILE A 179 3.25 -5.56 7.26
C ILE A 179 3.22 -4.28 6.41
N GLY A 180 4.14 -4.14 5.46
CA GLY A 180 4.23 -2.98 4.57
C GLY A 180 2.96 -2.78 3.74
N VAL A 181 2.41 -3.87 3.19
CA VAL A 181 1.13 -3.87 2.47
C VAL A 181 -0.03 -3.48 3.39
N GLY A 182 -0.05 -3.98 4.63
CA GLY A 182 -1.05 -3.57 5.63
C GLY A 182 -0.99 -2.07 5.94
N VAL A 183 0.22 -1.54 6.20
CA VAL A 183 0.42 -0.11 6.45
C VAL A 183 0.02 0.74 5.23
N ALA A 184 0.45 0.34 4.03
CA ALA A 184 0.09 1.01 2.79
C ALA A 184 -1.44 0.99 2.56
N GLY A 185 -2.10 -0.14 2.85
CA GLY A 185 -3.55 -0.28 2.79
C GLY A 185 -4.28 0.69 3.71
N ILE A 186 -3.80 0.86 4.95
CA ILE A 186 -4.36 1.83 5.91
C ILE A 186 -4.19 3.26 5.39
N VAL A 187 -2.98 3.62 4.92
CA VAL A 187 -2.68 4.96 4.41
C VAL A 187 -3.54 5.29 3.20
N PHE A 188 -3.65 4.37 2.25
CA PHE A 188 -4.46 4.52 1.05
C PHE A 188 -5.95 4.64 1.39
N THR A 189 -6.46 3.77 2.27
CA THR A 189 -7.87 3.79 2.64
C THR A 189 -8.25 5.05 3.43
N HIS A 190 -7.32 5.68 4.15
CA HIS A 190 -7.56 6.97 4.78
C HIS A 190 -7.84 8.10 3.78
N LYS A 191 -7.12 8.14 2.65
CA LYS A 191 -7.33 9.13 1.58
C LYS A 191 -8.71 9.04 0.94
N ILE A 192 -9.36 7.88 1.03
CA ILE A 192 -10.66 7.63 0.40
C ILE A 192 -11.80 7.71 1.43
N ALA A 193 -11.65 7.08 2.60
CA ALA A 193 -12.73 6.95 3.58
C ALA A 193 -13.22 8.30 4.13
N GLY A 194 -12.30 9.21 4.45
CA GLY A 194 -12.66 10.53 4.99
C GLY A 194 -13.54 11.36 4.04
N PRO A 195 -13.13 11.53 2.77
CA PRO A 195 -13.93 12.22 1.77
C PRO A 195 -15.27 11.54 1.47
N ILE A 196 -15.34 10.20 1.44
CA ILE A 196 -16.61 9.46 1.28
C ILE A 196 -17.61 9.84 2.38
N PHE A 197 -17.17 9.84 3.63
CA PHE A 197 -18.04 10.15 4.75
C PHE A 197 -18.60 11.58 4.64
N LYS A 198 -17.73 12.54 4.30
CA LYS A 198 -18.13 13.93 4.06
C LYS A 198 -19.11 14.06 2.90
N MET A 199 -18.86 13.35 1.80
CA MET A 199 -19.73 13.32 0.63
C MET A 199 -21.12 12.78 0.96
N LYS A 200 -21.21 11.69 1.72
CA LYS A 200 -22.49 11.12 2.16
C LYS A 200 -23.33 12.15 2.95
N ARG A 201 -22.68 12.95 3.80
CA ARG A 201 -23.35 14.03 4.55
C ARG A 201 -23.86 15.13 3.63
N LEU A 202 -23.03 15.60 2.68
CA LEU A 202 -23.41 16.66 1.73
C LEU A 202 -24.55 16.21 0.80
N LEU A 203 -24.47 14.98 0.27
CA LEU A 203 -25.54 14.38 -0.54
C LEU A 203 -26.88 14.35 0.21
N ARG A 204 -26.86 14.00 1.51
CA ARG A 204 -28.07 13.99 2.34
C ARG A 204 -28.63 15.40 2.56
N GLN A 205 -27.77 16.40 2.81
CA GLN A 205 -28.21 17.80 2.94
C GLN A 205 -28.87 18.34 1.66
N VAL A 206 -28.29 18.03 0.50
CA VAL A 206 -28.88 18.39 -0.80
C VAL A 206 -30.22 17.67 -1.00
N GLY A 207 -30.32 16.39 -0.61
CA GLY A 207 -31.58 15.64 -0.58
C GLY A 207 -32.64 16.24 0.35
N ASP A 208 -32.22 16.85 1.46
CA ASP A 208 -33.09 17.58 2.40
C ASP A 208 -33.45 19.01 1.90
N GLY A 209 -33.10 19.37 0.65
CA GLY A 209 -33.40 20.66 0.03
C GLY A 209 -32.44 21.80 0.40
N LYS A 210 -31.38 21.52 1.18
CA LYS A 210 -30.37 22.52 1.58
C LYS A 210 -29.30 22.63 0.51
N LEU A 211 -29.52 23.47 -0.49
CA LEU A 211 -28.59 23.69 -1.61
C LEU A 211 -27.41 24.61 -1.26
N VAL A 212 -26.81 24.50 -0.08
CA VAL A 212 -25.68 25.36 0.34
C VAL A 212 -24.45 24.51 0.56
N VAL A 213 -23.57 24.43 -0.44
CA VAL A 213 -22.26 23.76 -0.32
C VAL A 213 -21.21 24.83 -0.09
N ARG A 214 -20.87 25.09 1.19
CA ARG A 214 -19.77 26.00 1.57
C ARG A 214 -18.46 25.27 1.89
N GLU A 215 -18.47 23.94 1.90
CA GLU A 215 -17.34 23.14 2.33
C GLU A 215 -16.62 22.52 1.13
N ARG A 216 -15.32 22.79 0.95
CA ARG A 216 -14.50 22.11 -0.06
C ARG A 216 -13.89 20.81 0.47
N LEU A 217 -13.59 19.88 -0.44
CA LEU A 217 -12.79 18.68 -0.15
C LEU A 217 -11.30 19.05 0.03
N ARG A 218 -10.55 18.21 0.75
CA ARG A 218 -9.10 18.43 0.94
C ARG A 218 -8.37 18.21 -0.39
N LYS A 219 -7.40 19.07 -0.70
CA LYS A 219 -6.59 18.95 -1.92
C LYS A 219 -5.72 17.68 -1.87
N GLY A 220 -5.82 16.83 -2.89
CA GLY A 220 -4.99 15.61 -3.05
C GLY A 220 -5.65 14.30 -2.63
N ASP A 221 -6.97 14.31 -2.40
CA ASP A 221 -7.76 13.09 -2.19
C ASP A 221 -8.33 12.58 -3.53
N GLU A 222 -8.45 11.25 -3.68
CA GLU A 222 -8.89 10.60 -4.93
C GLU A 222 -10.30 11.04 -5.40
N LEU A 223 -11.14 11.53 -4.47
CA LEU A 223 -12.53 11.92 -4.74
C LEU A 223 -12.71 13.39 -5.16
N GLN A 224 -11.62 14.09 -5.46
CA GLN A 224 -11.67 15.51 -5.80
C GLN A 224 -12.47 15.78 -7.10
N HIS A 225 -12.24 15.03 -8.16
CA HIS A 225 -13.01 15.17 -9.42
C HIS A 225 -14.49 14.83 -9.27
N PHE A 226 -14.80 13.85 -8.42
CA PHE A 226 -16.17 13.53 -8.07
C PHE A 226 -16.83 14.69 -7.32
N PHE A 227 -16.11 15.33 -6.39
CA PHE A 227 -16.60 16.49 -5.66
C PHE A 227 -16.85 17.69 -6.58
N GLU A 228 -15.95 17.97 -7.52
CA GLU A 228 -16.13 19.05 -8.52
C GLU A 228 -17.39 18.83 -9.36
N SER A 229 -17.61 17.60 -9.81
CA SER A 229 -18.81 17.23 -10.56
C SER A 229 -20.08 17.37 -9.72
N PHE A 230 -20.02 17.00 -8.44
CA PHE A 230 -21.11 17.17 -7.48
C PHE A 230 -21.40 18.65 -7.20
N GLU A 231 -20.38 19.49 -7.02
CA GLU A 231 -20.52 20.93 -6.78
C GLU A 231 -21.26 21.59 -7.95
N LYS A 232 -20.87 21.27 -9.18
CA LYS A 232 -21.55 21.74 -10.40
C LYS A 232 -23.03 21.33 -10.44
N MET A 233 -23.35 20.08 -10.10
CA MET A 233 -24.74 19.61 -10.04
C MET A 233 -25.58 20.41 -9.02
N VAL A 234 -25.02 20.71 -7.84
CA VAL A 234 -25.73 21.49 -6.81
C VAL A 234 -25.94 22.94 -7.25
N ASP A 235 -24.95 23.54 -7.91
CA ASP A 235 -25.08 24.90 -8.45
C ASP A 235 -26.16 24.97 -9.54
N ASP A 236 -26.22 23.98 -10.44
CA ASP A 236 -27.28 23.89 -11.45
C ASP A 236 -28.68 23.73 -10.82
N LEU A 237 -28.80 22.93 -9.75
CA LEU A 237 -30.05 22.80 -8.99
C LEU A 237 -30.45 24.11 -8.34
N ARG A 238 -29.47 24.83 -7.74
CA ARG A 238 -29.71 26.13 -7.11
C ARG A 238 -30.17 27.16 -8.14
N ALA A 239 -29.51 27.23 -9.29
CA ALA A 239 -29.88 28.13 -10.38
C ALA A 239 -31.31 27.86 -10.87
N ARG A 240 -31.69 26.58 -11.04
CA ARG A 240 -33.06 26.19 -11.41
C ARG A 240 -34.09 26.57 -10.35
N GLN A 241 -33.78 26.38 -9.06
CA GLN A 241 -34.67 26.78 -7.97
C GLN A 241 -34.84 28.31 -7.92
N GLN A 242 -33.75 29.06 -8.08
CA GLN A 242 -33.78 30.53 -8.12
C GLN A 242 -34.63 31.06 -9.28
N ALA A 243 -34.50 30.47 -10.48
CA ALA A 243 -35.29 30.84 -11.65
C ALA A 243 -36.79 30.56 -11.47
N LYS A 244 -37.14 29.47 -10.78
CA LYS A 244 -38.54 29.16 -10.43
C LYS A 244 -39.11 30.17 -9.43
N ILE A 245 -38.34 30.52 -8.38
CA ILE A 245 -38.76 31.54 -7.40
C ILE A 245 -38.98 32.89 -8.09
N ALA A 246 -38.05 33.32 -8.94
CA ALA A 246 -38.18 34.57 -9.69
C ALA A 246 -39.44 34.59 -10.59
N THR A 247 -39.79 33.46 -11.20
CA THR A 247 -41.05 33.32 -11.96
C THR A 247 -42.27 33.47 -11.05
N ILE A 248 -42.26 32.84 -9.87
CA ILE A 248 -43.36 32.94 -8.90
C ILE A 248 -43.51 34.39 -8.39
N ASP A 249 -42.42 35.06 -8.03
CA ASP A 249 -42.43 36.45 -7.57
C ASP A 249 -42.98 37.40 -8.65
N ALA A 250 -42.64 37.16 -9.92
CA ALA A 250 -43.17 37.92 -11.04
C ALA A 250 -44.69 37.71 -11.23
N VAL A 251 -45.20 36.49 -11.02
CA VAL A 251 -46.64 36.19 -11.07
C VAL A 251 -47.37 36.86 -9.90
N ILE A 252 -46.84 36.75 -8.68
CA ILE A 252 -47.42 37.42 -7.49
C ILE A 252 -47.50 38.92 -7.72
N SER A 253 -46.43 39.55 -8.21
CA SER A 253 -46.41 41.00 -8.47
C SER A 253 -47.46 41.43 -9.51
N ARG A 254 -47.69 40.63 -10.56
CA ARG A 254 -48.75 40.89 -11.54
C ARG A 254 -50.14 40.79 -10.92
N LEU A 255 -50.39 39.73 -10.16
CA LEU A 255 -51.66 39.53 -9.47
C LEU A 255 -51.96 40.66 -8.47
N GLU A 256 -50.96 41.14 -7.73
CA GLU A 256 -51.12 42.29 -6.84
C GLU A 256 -51.44 43.58 -7.61
N THR A 257 -50.81 43.79 -8.76
CA THR A 257 -51.06 44.97 -9.61
C THR A 257 -52.47 44.93 -10.19
N ASP A 258 -52.90 43.77 -10.72
CA ASP A 258 -54.24 43.56 -11.25
C ASP A 258 -55.31 43.71 -10.17
N ALA A 259 -55.06 43.19 -8.96
CA ALA A 259 -55.96 43.34 -7.82
C ALA A 259 -56.10 44.82 -7.38
N ARG A 260 -55.00 45.59 -7.37
CA ARG A 260 -55.05 47.04 -7.11
C ARG A 260 -55.83 47.79 -8.19
N ALA A 261 -55.59 47.48 -9.46
CA ALA A 261 -56.32 48.08 -10.57
C ALA A 261 -57.83 47.76 -10.51
N GLN A 262 -58.20 46.55 -10.11
CA GLN A 262 -59.61 46.17 -9.90
C GLN A 262 -60.24 46.91 -8.71
N ALA A 263 -59.52 47.05 -7.60
CA ALA A 263 -60.00 47.81 -6.44
C ALA A 263 -60.17 49.31 -6.74
N GLU A 264 -59.28 49.90 -7.54
CA GLU A 264 -59.42 51.28 -8.03
C GLU A 264 -60.63 51.44 -8.96
N ALA A 265 -60.85 50.48 -9.88
CA ALA A 265 -62.01 50.48 -10.76
C ALA A 265 -63.34 50.28 -10.02
N GLU A 266 -63.36 49.48 -8.94
CA GLU A 266 -64.53 49.35 -8.05
C GLU A 266 -64.76 50.60 -7.18
N GLY A 267 -63.68 51.23 -6.70
CA GLY A 267 -63.74 52.50 -5.97
C GLY A 267 -64.25 53.67 -6.82
N GLU A 268 -63.88 53.72 -8.11
CA GLU A 268 -64.44 54.69 -9.07
C GLU A 268 -65.91 54.42 -9.37
N ARG A 269 -66.34 53.15 -9.48
CA ARG A 269 -67.76 52.80 -9.64
C ARG A 269 -68.61 53.13 -8.40
N ALA A 270 -68.04 53.06 -7.19
CA ALA A 270 -68.68 53.48 -5.96
C ALA A 270 -68.80 55.02 -5.83
N ARG A 271 -67.98 55.79 -6.56
CA ARG A 271 -68.09 57.25 -6.71
C ARG A 271 -68.97 57.67 -7.89
N GLY A 272 -70.13 57.03 -8.05
CA GLY A 272 -71.19 57.51 -8.95
C GLY A 272 -71.68 58.93 -8.62
N PRO A 273 -72.32 59.64 -9.57
CA PRO A 273 -72.47 61.09 -9.55
C PRO A 273 -73.43 61.57 -8.47
N ARG A 274 -72.91 62.12 -7.36
CA ARG A 274 -73.66 62.96 -6.41
C ARG A 274 -73.14 64.39 -6.47
N ALA A 275 -73.57 65.15 -7.47
CA ALA A 275 -73.54 66.62 -7.46
C ALA A 275 -74.34 67.18 -8.66
N ALA A 276 -75.66 67.02 -8.65
CA ALA A 276 -76.53 67.74 -9.59
C ALA A 276 -77.94 67.95 -9.00
N GLU A 277 -78.06 68.44 -7.77
CA GLU A 277 -79.32 69.05 -7.32
C GLU A 277 -79.09 69.96 -6.12
N ALA A 278 -79.12 71.27 -6.36
CA ALA A 278 -79.57 72.34 -5.46
C ALA A 278 -79.11 73.70 -6.01
N ALA A 279 -79.91 74.30 -6.88
CA ALA A 279 -79.90 75.75 -7.05
C ALA A 279 -80.57 76.40 -5.82
N PRO A 280 -80.21 77.67 -5.51
CA PRO A 280 -81.28 78.66 -5.47
C PRO A 280 -80.93 79.97 -6.21
N GLN A 281 -81.99 80.55 -6.76
CA GLN A 281 -82.07 81.85 -7.44
C GLN A 281 -81.95 83.05 -6.48
N ARG A 282 -81.75 84.23 -7.11
CA ARG A 282 -81.95 85.63 -6.66
C ARG A 282 -80.64 86.33 -6.28
N ASP A 283 -80.38 87.60 -6.61
CA ASP A 283 -80.98 88.63 -7.46
C ASP A 283 -79.92 89.74 -7.60
N ALA A 284 -80.15 90.67 -8.53
CA ALA A 284 -79.48 91.93 -8.84
C ALA A 284 -78.41 92.54 -7.90
N GLY A 285 -77.37 93.13 -8.52
CA GLY A 285 -76.94 94.49 -8.17
C GLY A 285 -75.46 94.75 -7.87
N ALA A 286 -74.89 95.66 -8.68
CA ALA A 286 -73.85 96.64 -8.32
C ALA A 286 -72.36 96.23 -8.17
N ALA A 287 -71.62 96.55 -9.25
CA ALA A 287 -70.50 97.51 -9.28
C ALA A 287 -69.13 97.21 -8.62
N ARG A 288 -68.11 97.57 -9.45
CA ARG A 288 -66.68 97.86 -9.19
C ARG A 288 -65.76 96.68 -8.92
N ARG A 289 -64.46 96.71 -9.25
CA ARG A 289 -63.58 97.34 -10.28
C ARG A 289 -62.18 96.84 -9.87
N VAL A 290 -61.24 96.79 -10.82
CA VAL A 290 -59.76 96.63 -10.64
C VAL A 290 -59.34 95.15 -10.45
N GLY A 291 -58.71 94.49 -11.42
CA GLY A 291 -57.32 94.66 -11.89
C GLY A 291 -56.52 93.47 -11.33
N ARG A 292 -55.59 92.77 -11.99
CA ARG A 292 -54.67 93.05 -13.09
C ARG A 292 -54.09 91.69 -13.55
N GLU A 293 -53.68 91.67 -14.80
CA GLU A 293 -53.06 90.63 -15.65
C GLU A 293 -51.72 90.01 -15.17
N PRO A 294 -51.10 89.06 -15.92
CA PRO A 294 -50.47 87.83 -15.42
C PRO A 294 -48.97 87.72 -15.78
N ASP A 295 -48.33 86.57 -15.50
CA ASP A 295 -47.10 86.12 -16.19
C ASP A 295 -46.95 84.61 -15.94
N ARG A 296 -47.04 83.68 -16.91
CA ARG A 296 -46.13 83.30 -18.01
C ARG A 296 -44.71 82.89 -17.59
N GLY A 297 -44.25 81.80 -18.21
CA GLY A 297 -42.83 81.48 -18.41
C GLY A 297 -42.44 80.10 -17.88
N SER A 298 -42.46 79.04 -18.71
CA SER A 298 -41.33 78.58 -19.56
C SER A 298 -40.23 77.88 -18.76
N ALA A 299 -40.10 76.55 -18.83
CA ALA A 299 -39.41 75.77 -19.87
C ALA A 299 -37.91 75.53 -19.58
N SER A 300 -37.41 74.41 -20.14
CA SER A 300 -36.00 74.03 -20.37
C SER A 300 -35.28 73.38 -19.17
N SER A 301 -35.01 72.07 -19.18
CA SER A 301 -34.00 71.33 -20.00
C SER A 301 -32.55 71.61 -19.60
N ARG A 302 -31.85 70.55 -19.17
CA ARG A 302 -30.50 70.07 -19.58
C ARG A 302 -30.07 68.95 -18.59
N ARG A 303 -29.74 67.74 -19.06
CA ARG A 303 -28.39 67.28 -19.48
C ARG A 303 -27.31 67.69 -18.45
N GLY A 304 -26.52 66.80 -17.86
CA GLY A 304 -25.99 65.55 -18.39
C GLY A 304 -25.14 64.78 -17.35
N PRO A 305 -24.22 63.92 -17.80
CA PRO A 305 -23.79 62.70 -17.11
C PRO A 305 -22.38 62.80 -16.50
N ALA A 306 -21.94 61.77 -15.77
CA ALA A 306 -20.65 61.08 -15.98
C ALA A 306 -20.32 60.07 -14.86
N ALA A 307 -19.69 58.98 -15.31
CA ALA A 307 -18.83 58.01 -14.61
C ALA A 307 -19.48 57.01 -13.64
#